data_AF-S4P2S2-F1
#
_entry.id   AF-S4P2S2-F1
#
_cell.length_a   1.000
_cell.length_b   1.000
_cell.length_c   1.000
_cell.angle_alpha   90.00
_cell.angle_beta   90.00
_cell.angle_gamma   90.00
#
_symmetry.space_group_name_H-M   'P 1'
#
loop_
_entity.id
_entity.type
_entity.pdbx_description
1 polymer ?
#
loop_
_entity_poly.entity_id
_entity_poly.type
_entity_poly.pdbx_seq_one_letter_code
_entity_poly.pdbx_strand_id
1 'polypeptide(L)'
;NIALRLIKQHADVEEPESSPTSPEEYGIGSTGKYFDEVGYVAGGSKDIDPYVRNRFNQAASDSLPSNRAVPDTRTAMCRLKKYDEDLPQTSVIITFHNEARSTLLRTIVSVLNRSPENLIK
;
A
#
# COMPACT_ATOMS: atom_id res chain seq x y z
N ASN A 1 3.35 -25.58 -40.25
CA ASN A 1 2.92 -25.44 -38.85
C ASN A 1 1.60 -24.71 -38.76
N ILE A 2 0.59 -25.46 -38.31
CA ILE A 2 -0.85 -25.16 -38.30
C ILE A 2 -1.23 -23.97 -37.39
N ALA A 3 -0.31 -23.49 -36.56
CA ALA A 3 -0.56 -22.50 -35.51
C ALA A 3 -0.81 -21.06 -35.98
N LEU A 4 -0.52 -20.70 -37.24
CA LEU A 4 -0.73 -19.33 -37.74
C LEU A 4 -1.98 -19.17 -38.63
N ARG A 5 -2.81 -20.21 -38.75
CA ARG A 5 -4.04 -20.18 -39.57
C ARG A 5 -5.34 -20.17 -38.75
N LEU A 6 -5.25 -20.07 -37.43
CA LEU A 6 -6.39 -20.09 -36.50
C LEU A 6 -6.82 -18.72 -35.96
N ILE A 7 -6.18 -17.62 -36.37
CA ILE A 7 -6.47 -16.27 -35.83
C ILE A 7 -7.35 -15.44 -36.78
N LYS A 8 -7.86 -15.98 -37.90
CA LYS A 8 -8.53 -15.14 -38.92
C LYS A 8 -9.85 -15.61 -39.50
N GLN A 9 -10.68 -16.36 -38.78
CA GLN A 9 -12.07 -16.55 -39.22
C GLN A 9 -13.05 -16.46 -38.03
N HIS A 10 -14.02 -15.57 -38.19
CA HIS A 10 -15.16 -15.24 -37.34
C HIS A 10 -14.94 -14.13 -36.30
N ALA A 11 -14.90 -12.91 -36.82
CA ALA A 11 -15.47 -11.74 -36.17
C ALA A 11 -17.01 -11.89 -36.08
N ASP A 12 -17.60 -11.13 -35.15
CA ASP A 12 -19.03 -10.84 -34.95
C ASP A 12 -19.77 -11.70 -33.90
N VAL A 13 -19.58 -11.39 -32.60
CA VAL A 13 -20.63 -11.44 -31.57
C VAL A 13 -20.39 -10.33 -30.52
N GLU A 14 -21.48 -9.65 -30.16
CA GLU A 14 -21.68 -8.40 -29.41
C GLU A 14 -20.94 -8.23 -28.07
N GLU A 15 -20.50 -6.99 -27.80
CA GLU A 15 -20.09 -6.52 -26.46
C GLU A 15 -21.32 -6.19 -25.60
N PRO A 16 -21.47 -6.74 -24.38
CA PRO A 16 -22.36 -6.15 -23.41
C PRO A 16 -21.61 -5.09 -22.59
N GLU A 17 -22.15 -3.88 -22.62
CA GLU A 17 -21.74 -2.77 -21.76
C GLU A 17 -21.74 -3.17 -20.28
N SER A 18 -20.67 -2.83 -19.56
CA SER A 18 -20.71 -2.77 -18.09
C SER A 18 -20.50 -1.32 -17.64
N SER A 19 -21.60 -0.71 -17.26
CA SER A 19 -21.68 0.57 -16.57
C SER A 19 -21.36 0.40 -15.06
N PRO A 20 -21.16 1.49 -14.31
CA PRO A 20 -20.28 1.51 -13.14
C PRO A 20 -20.96 0.94 -11.89
N THR A 21 -20.28 0.03 -11.19
CA THR A 21 -20.75 -0.49 -9.90
C THR A 21 -20.56 0.56 -8.80
N SER A 22 -21.66 0.87 -8.11
CA SER A 22 -21.77 1.75 -6.94
C SER A 22 -21.00 1.24 -5.72
N PRO A 23 -20.70 2.11 -4.73
CA PRO A 23 -19.86 1.77 -3.59
C PRO A 23 -20.68 1.07 -2.49
N GLU A 24 -20.59 -0.25 -2.39
CA GLU A 24 -21.14 -1.00 -1.26
C GLU A 24 -20.09 -1.93 -0.63
N GLU A 25 -19.74 -1.57 0.61
CA GLU A 25 -19.47 -2.46 1.74
C GLU A 25 -18.17 -3.29 1.74
N TYR A 26 -17.06 -2.67 2.17
CA TYR A 26 -15.88 -3.39 2.70
C TYR A 26 -16.20 -3.98 4.08
N GLY A 27 -17.07 -4.98 4.13
CA GLY A 27 -17.23 -5.89 5.26
C GLY A 27 -16.34 -7.12 5.04
N ILE A 28 -15.04 -7.03 5.30
CA ILE A 28 -14.15 -8.21 5.18
C ILE A 28 -14.16 -8.99 6.49
N GLY A 29 -15.02 -10.01 6.50
CA GLY A 29 -14.90 -11.17 7.37
C GLY A 29 -13.65 -11.98 7.02
N SER A 30 -12.85 -12.25 8.05
CA SER A 30 -11.63 -13.06 8.06
C SER A 30 -11.77 -14.40 7.30
N THR A 31 -11.04 -14.52 6.19
CA THR A 31 -10.53 -15.81 5.72
C THR A 31 -9.00 -15.77 5.79
N GLY A 32 -8.43 -16.72 6.53
CA GLY A 32 -7.02 -16.69 6.96
C GLY A 32 -6.03 -16.61 5.80
N LYS A 33 -5.24 -15.54 5.79
CA LYS A 33 -3.87 -15.35 5.25
C LYS A 33 -3.48 -13.87 5.10
N TYR A 34 -4.44 -12.94 5.24
CA TYR A 34 -4.19 -11.51 5.13
C TYR A 34 -4.12 -10.83 6.51
N PHE A 35 -3.25 -9.83 6.62
CA PHE A 35 -3.10 -9.01 7.82
C PHE A 35 -4.35 -8.13 8.03
N ASP A 36 -4.95 -8.21 9.22
CA ASP A 36 -6.09 -7.37 9.61
C ASP A 36 -5.61 -5.97 9.99
N GLU A 37 -5.50 -5.10 8.98
CA GLU A 37 -5.12 -3.70 9.17
C GLU A 37 -6.11 -2.93 10.05
N VAL A 38 -7.41 -3.14 9.85
CA VAL A 38 -8.47 -2.42 10.55
C VAL A 38 -8.44 -2.76 12.04
N GLY A 39 -8.40 -4.06 12.36
CA GLY A 39 -8.28 -4.53 13.74
C GLY A 39 -6.96 -4.11 14.39
N TYR A 40 -5.85 -4.13 13.64
CA TYR A 40 -4.57 -3.65 14.15
C TYR A 40 -4.65 -2.17 14.55
N VAL A 41 -5.14 -1.29 13.67
CA VAL A 41 -5.25 0.15 13.95
C VAL A 41 -6.22 0.43 15.11
N ALA A 42 -7.32 -0.31 15.19
CA ALA A 42 -8.31 -0.17 16.27
C ALA A 42 -7.81 -0.59 17.66
N GLY A 43 -6.75 -1.39 17.74
CA GLY A 43 -6.21 -1.95 18.99
C GLY A 43 -5.37 -0.99 19.86
N GLY A 44 -5.39 0.31 19.61
CA GLY A 44 -4.71 1.31 20.45
C GLY A 44 -5.46 1.62 21.75
N SER A 45 -4.77 2.11 22.79
CA SER A 45 -5.46 2.57 24.01
C SER A 45 -6.33 3.80 23.72
N LYS A 46 -7.47 3.90 24.41
CA LYS A 46 -8.46 4.98 24.24
C LYS A 46 -8.57 5.91 25.46
N ASP A 47 -7.71 5.69 26.45
CA ASP A 47 -7.88 6.25 27.81
C ASP A 47 -7.37 7.70 27.96
N ILE A 48 -6.63 8.19 26.97
CA ILE A 48 -6.03 9.54 26.97
C ILE A 48 -6.38 10.21 25.65
N ASP A 49 -6.57 11.54 25.68
CA ASP A 49 -6.71 12.35 24.48
C ASP A 49 -5.61 11.96 23.46
N PRO A 50 -5.98 11.48 22.25
CA PRO A 50 -5.04 11.03 21.23
C PRO A 50 -3.95 12.04 20.87
N TYR A 51 -4.28 13.33 20.88
CA TYR A 51 -3.32 14.41 20.63
C TYR A 51 -2.36 14.57 21.81
N VAL A 52 -2.85 14.44 23.05
CA VAL A 52 -2.01 14.48 24.25
C VAL A 52 -1.11 13.25 24.36
N ARG A 53 -1.46 12.12 23.76
CA ARG A 53 -0.56 10.96 23.70
C ARG A 53 0.51 11.11 22.62
N ASN A 54 0.09 11.44 21.40
CA ASN A 54 0.93 11.27 20.22
C ASN A 54 1.48 12.58 19.65
N ARG A 55 1.01 13.74 20.13
CA ARG A 55 1.39 15.09 19.62
C ARG A 55 1.08 15.32 18.13
N PHE A 56 0.21 14.52 17.54
CA PHE A 56 -0.36 14.73 16.21
C PHE A 56 -1.84 14.30 16.16
N ASN A 57 -2.52 14.62 15.07
CA ASN A 57 -3.91 14.23 14.86
C ASN A 57 -4.02 12.72 14.54
N GLN A 58 -4.16 11.93 15.59
CA GLN A 58 -4.27 10.48 15.44
C GLN A 58 -5.54 10.08 14.69
N ALA A 59 -6.69 10.70 14.94
CA ALA A 59 -7.94 10.36 14.27
C ALA A 59 -7.82 10.51 12.75
N ALA A 60 -7.19 11.59 12.28
CA ALA A 60 -6.87 11.76 10.87
C ALA A 60 -5.89 10.70 10.36
N SER A 61 -4.87 10.34 11.14
CA SER A 61 -3.96 9.25 10.77
C SER A 61 -4.68 7.90 10.68
N ASP A 62 -5.57 7.58 11.61
CA ASP A 62 -6.28 6.30 11.65
C ASP A 62 -7.26 6.16 10.47
N SER A 63 -7.81 7.28 9.97
CA SER A 63 -8.66 7.29 8.77
C SER A 63 -7.92 7.14 7.43
N LEU A 64 -6.59 7.27 7.43
CA LEU A 64 -5.78 7.20 6.22
C LEU A 64 -5.25 5.78 5.99
N PRO A 65 -5.29 5.25 4.76
CA PRO A 65 -4.79 3.90 4.49
C PRO A 65 -3.27 3.79 4.74
N SER A 66 -2.81 2.61 5.15
CA SER A 66 -1.38 2.32 5.35
C SER A 66 -0.55 2.51 4.07
N ASN A 67 -1.14 2.23 2.91
CA ASN A 67 -0.51 2.31 1.59
C ASN A 67 -0.79 3.61 0.84
N ARG A 68 -1.15 4.71 1.53
CA ARG A 68 -1.52 5.98 0.89
C ARG A 68 -0.49 6.44 -0.17
N ALA A 69 -0.99 7.06 -1.24
CA ALA A 69 -0.16 7.75 -2.21
C ALA A 69 0.55 8.95 -1.55
N VAL A 70 1.81 9.16 -1.94
CA VAL A 70 2.62 10.30 -1.50
C VAL A 70 3.03 11.05 -2.76
N PRO A 71 2.73 12.36 -2.88
CA PRO A 71 3.13 13.13 -4.04
C PRO A 71 4.65 13.21 -4.14
N ASP A 72 5.18 13.08 -5.36
CA ASP A 72 6.61 13.22 -5.60
C ASP A 72 7.01 14.70 -5.64
N THR A 73 7.59 15.19 -4.55
CA THR A 73 8.05 16.57 -4.39
C THR A 73 9.52 16.77 -4.79
N ARG A 74 10.18 15.74 -5.33
CA ARG A 74 11.60 15.81 -5.73
C ARG A 74 11.77 16.70 -6.95
N THR A 75 12.96 17.29 -7.08
CA THR A 75 13.35 18.04 -8.29
C THR A 75 13.39 17.12 -9.52
N ALA A 76 13.16 17.68 -10.71
CA ALA A 76 13.16 16.91 -11.96
C ALA A 76 14.47 16.14 -12.20
N MET A 77 15.61 16.71 -11.78
CA MET A 77 16.93 16.09 -11.94
C MET A 77 17.07 14.76 -11.16
N CYS A 78 16.34 14.56 -10.07
CA CYS A 78 16.37 13.30 -9.33
C CYS A 78 15.85 12.12 -10.16
N ARG A 79 14.93 12.36 -11.11
CA ARG A 79 14.36 11.31 -11.97
C ARG A 79 15.33 10.84 -13.06
N LEU A 80 16.32 11.66 -13.39
CA LEU A 80 17.33 11.37 -14.41
C LEU A 80 18.54 10.62 -13.86
N LYS A 81 18.67 10.52 -12.52
CA LYS A 81 19.76 9.77 -11.89
C LYS A 81 19.61 8.28 -12.16
N LYS A 82 20.68 7.68 -12.66
CA LYS A 82 20.82 6.23 -12.79
C LYS A 82 21.72 5.72 -11.67
N TYR A 83 21.32 4.62 -11.06
CA TYR A 83 22.11 3.91 -10.06
C TYR A 83 22.59 2.59 -10.66
N ASP A 84 23.61 2.00 -10.05
CA ASP A 84 24.00 0.64 -10.41
C ASP A 84 22.93 -0.36 -9.94
N GLU A 85 22.83 -1.50 -10.62
CA GLU A 85 21.86 -2.55 -10.24
C GLU A 85 22.38 -3.39 -9.06
N ASP A 86 23.71 -3.50 -8.93
CA ASP A 86 24.41 -4.25 -7.88
C ASP A 86 24.65 -3.39 -6.63
N LEU A 87 23.56 -2.98 -6.00
CA LEU A 87 23.62 -2.27 -4.71
C LEU A 87 23.62 -3.27 -3.56
N PRO A 88 24.38 -3.00 -2.48
CA PRO A 88 24.38 -3.87 -1.31
C PRO A 88 23.00 -3.89 -0.65
N GLN A 89 22.60 -5.07 -0.16
CA GLN A 89 21.39 -5.20 0.64
C GLN A 89 21.50 -4.37 1.93
N THR A 90 20.37 -3.81 2.36
CA THR A 90 20.25 -3.02 3.57
C THR A 90 19.22 -3.61 4.52
N SER A 91 19.45 -3.41 5.81
CA SER A 91 18.49 -3.74 6.86
C SER A 91 17.86 -2.45 7.37
N VAL A 92 16.53 -2.39 7.37
CA VAL A 92 15.78 -1.26 7.90
C VAL A 92 15.39 -1.56 9.35
N ILE A 93 16.01 -0.88 10.30
CA ILE A 93 15.76 -1.06 11.73
C ILE A 93 14.88 0.11 12.22
N ILE A 94 13.67 -0.19 12.69
CA ILE A 94 12.72 0.80 13.21
C ILE A 94 12.60 0.60 14.73
N THR A 95 13.20 1.50 15.50
CA THR A 95 12.98 1.56 16.95
C THR A 95 11.73 2.39 17.24
N PHE A 96 10.78 1.85 17.98
CA PHE A 96 9.54 2.55 18.34
C PHE A 96 9.28 2.43 19.84
N HIS A 97 8.63 3.44 20.41
CA HIS A 97 8.19 3.44 21.80
C HIS A 97 6.87 4.20 21.90
N ASN A 98 5.79 3.53 22.32
CA ASN A 98 4.44 4.10 22.42
C ASN A 98 3.97 4.82 21.13
N GLU A 99 4.44 4.36 19.96
CA GLU A 99 4.05 4.92 18.66
C GLU A 99 2.58 4.57 18.36
N ALA A 100 1.87 5.47 17.67
CA ALA A 100 0.52 5.15 17.23
C ALA A 100 0.55 4.02 16.20
N ARG A 101 -0.44 3.14 16.26
CA ARG A 101 -0.48 1.96 15.38
C ARG A 101 -0.57 2.34 13.90
N SER A 102 -1.38 3.34 13.54
CA SER A 102 -1.52 3.80 12.15
C SER A 102 -0.21 4.37 11.58
N THR A 103 0.58 5.10 12.37
CA THR A 103 1.86 5.65 11.91
C THR A 103 2.93 4.59 11.78
N LEU A 104 3.03 3.68 12.75
CA LEU A 104 3.98 2.56 12.69
C LEU A 104 3.71 1.67 11.49
N LEU A 105 2.45 1.26 11.29
CA LEU A 105 2.08 0.42 10.14
C LEU A 105 2.37 1.11 8.81
N ARG A 106 1.98 2.39 8.68
CA ARG A 106 2.25 3.18 7.47
C ARG A 106 3.74 3.32 7.18
N THR A 107 4.58 3.37 8.23
CA THR A 107 6.04 3.40 8.08
C THR A 107 6.55 2.08 7.48
N ILE A 108 6.14 0.94 8.05
CA ILE A 108 6.53 -0.39 7.55
C ILE A 108 6.06 -0.59 6.11
N VAL A 109 4.78 -0.33 5.83
CA VAL A 109 4.21 -0.47 4.49
C VAL A 109 4.89 0.46 3.48
N SER A 110 5.27 1.67 3.88
CA SER A 110 6.01 2.57 3.00
C SER A 110 7.40 2.04 2.66
N VAL A 111 8.11 1.43 3.61
CA VAL A 111 9.42 0.81 3.36
C VAL A 111 9.27 -0.31 2.35
N LEU A 112 8.31 -1.22 2.57
CA LEU A 112 8.09 -2.37 1.68
C LEU A 112 7.66 -1.94 0.27
N ASN A 113 6.76 -0.97 0.15
CA ASN A 113 6.22 -0.55 -1.15
C ASN A 113 7.14 0.34 -1.98
N ARG A 114 8.14 0.99 -1.37
CA ARG A 114 8.97 2.01 -2.03
C ARG A 114 10.46 1.67 -2.06
N SER A 115 10.82 0.48 -1.64
CA SER A 115 12.18 -0.03 -1.71
C SER A 115 12.21 -1.24 -2.64
N PRO A 116 13.19 -1.35 -3.55
CA PRO A 116 13.33 -2.55 -4.37
C PRO A 116 13.53 -3.80 -3.50
N GLU A 117 12.79 -4.87 -3.79
CA GLU A 117 12.75 -6.09 -2.98
C GLU A 117 14.14 -6.73 -2.82
N ASN A 118 14.98 -6.69 -3.86
CA ASN A 118 16.33 -7.25 -3.83
C ASN A 118 17.27 -6.51 -2.86
N LEU A 119 16.94 -5.29 -2.47
CA LEU A 119 17.78 -4.45 -1.60
C LEU A 119 17.41 -4.55 -0.12
N ILE A 120 16.28 -5.19 0.24
CA ILE A 120 15.90 -5.38 1.63
C ILE A 120 16.23 -6.82 2.05
N LYS A 121 16.81 -6.95 3.25
CA LYS A 121 17.09 -8.23 3.90
C LYS A 121 15.95 -8.69 4.80
#